data_AF-A0A318Q8M7-F1
#
_entry.id   AF-A0A318Q8M7-F1
#
_cell.length_a   1.000
_cell.length_b   1.000
_cell.length_c   1.000
_cell.angle_alpha   90.00
_cell.angle_beta   90.00
_cell.angle_gamma   90.00
#
_symmetry.space_group_name_H-M   'P 1'
#
loop_
_entity.id
_entity.type
_entity.pdbx_description
1 polymer ?
#
loop_
_entity_poly.entity_id
_entity_poly.type
_entity_poly.pdbx_seq_one_letter_code
_entity_poly.pdbx_strand_id
1 'polypeptide(L)'
;MDDTHPIEAGRLPNGDPDLYFRGFYAWNSEVGSKSLGIASFYLRGVCQNRMLWGVENFEQITIRHSKFAASRFVHQATPALRNFATASPASFVSGIQASRRALVARTDDDRESFLRRRGFSKPETTRIIETVLHEEGRKPESVFDFVQGITALARTKTNQDKRLDLEGRARRLMEKVG
;
A
#
# COMPACT_ATOMS: atom_id res chain seq x y z
N MET A 1 13.31 -7.21 -0.83
CA MET A 1 12.71 -6.98 0.50
C MET A 1 13.86 -6.95 1.48
N ASP A 2 13.88 -6.02 2.42
CA ASP A 2 14.84 -6.02 3.53
C ASP A 2 14.17 -6.67 4.74
N ASP A 3 14.54 -7.91 5.04
CA ASP A 3 14.08 -8.72 6.18
C ASP A 3 14.96 -8.58 7.41
N THR A 4 16.11 -7.91 7.30
CA THR A 4 17.10 -7.75 8.39
C THR A 4 16.82 -6.54 9.29
N HIS A 5 16.03 -5.58 8.83
CA HIS A 5 15.66 -4.37 9.58
C HIS A 5 14.13 -4.13 9.58
N PRO A 6 13.35 -4.98 10.28
CA PRO A 6 11.90 -4.80 10.37
C PRO A 6 11.54 -3.54 11.15
N ILE A 7 10.40 -2.96 10.79
CA ILE A 7 9.79 -1.81 11.48
C ILE A 7 8.57 -2.31 12.25
N GLU A 8 8.56 -2.16 13.56
CA GLU A 8 7.34 -2.36 14.35
C GLU A 8 6.44 -1.12 14.26
N ALA A 9 5.19 -1.29 13.82
CA ALA A 9 4.20 -0.21 13.76
C ALA A 9 2.86 -0.62 14.40
N GLY A 10 2.92 -1.23 15.58
CA GLY A 10 1.77 -1.59 16.39
C GLY A 10 1.79 -3.05 16.85
N ARG A 11 0.61 -3.55 17.21
CA ARG A 11 0.41 -4.91 17.72
C ARG A 11 -0.71 -5.61 16.94
N LEU A 12 -0.55 -6.91 16.78
CA LEU A 12 -1.56 -7.82 16.25
C LEU A 12 -2.59 -8.20 17.33
N PRO A 13 -3.75 -8.78 16.96
CA PRO A 13 -4.75 -9.22 17.93
C PRO A 13 -4.23 -10.22 18.96
N ASN A 14 -3.23 -11.02 18.61
CA ASN A 14 -2.59 -11.99 19.51
C ASN A 14 -1.50 -11.37 20.41
N GLY A 15 -1.24 -10.06 20.30
CA GLY A 15 -0.24 -9.34 21.11
C GLY A 15 1.17 -9.27 20.50
N ASP A 16 1.42 -10.01 19.43
CA ASP A 16 2.71 -9.97 18.72
C ASP A 16 2.94 -8.61 18.04
N PRO A 17 4.20 -8.20 17.83
CA PRO A 17 4.51 -6.97 17.11
C PRO A 17 4.03 -7.03 15.66
N ASP A 18 3.41 -5.95 15.19
CA ASP A 18 3.00 -5.82 13.79
C ASP A 18 4.19 -5.27 12.98
N LEU A 19 4.86 -6.18 12.27
CA LEU A 19 6.12 -5.90 11.58
C LEU A 19 5.91 -5.51 10.11
N TYR A 20 6.69 -4.53 9.69
CA TYR A 20 6.71 -4.00 8.33
C TYR A 20 8.13 -4.03 7.75
N PHE A 21 8.22 -4.34 6.46
CA PHE A 21 9.49 -4.51 5.75
C PHE A 21 9.59 -3.55 4.57
N ARG A 22 10.76 -2.96 4.36
CA ARG A 22 11.00 -2.11 3.20
C ARG A 22 11.08 -2.97 1.94
N GLY A 23 10.37 -2.57 0.90
CA GLY A 23 10.35 -3.23 -0.39
C GLY A 23 10.32 -2.24 -1.53
N PHE A 24 10.64 -2.72 -2.73
CA PHE A 24 10.36 -2.02 -3.97
C PHE A 24 9.98 -3.04 -5.03
N TYR A 25 9.22 -2.62 -6.04
CA TYR A 25 9.03 -3.39 -7.27
C TYR A 25 9.34 -2.49 -8.46
N ALA A 26 9.93 -3.11 -9.48
CA ALA A 26 10.07 -2.52 -10.80
C ALA A 26 9.08 -3.21 -11.74
N TRP A 27 8.50 -2.47 -12.67
CA TRP A 27 7.58 -3.01 -13.65
C TRP A 27 7.74 -2.33 -15.01
N ASN A 28 7.29 -3.01 -16.05
CA ASN A 28 7.11 -2.45 -17.37
C ASN A 28 5.59 -2.31 -17.62
N SER A 29 5.13 -1.13 -18.03
CA SER A 29 3.70 -0.90 -18.31
C SER A 29 3.28 -1.67 -19.56
N GLU A 30 2.25 -2.53 -19.44
CA GLU A 30 1.74 -3.37 -20.55
C GLU A 30 0.90 -2.59 -21.57
N VAL A 31 0.30 -1.46 -21.20
CA VAL A 31 -0.58 -0.67 -22.08
C VAL A 31 -0.23 0.83 -22.09
N GLY A 32 0.00 1.36 -23.29
CA GLY A 32 -0.08 2.79 -23.62
C GLY A 32 1.17 3.65 -23.33
N SER A 33 1.88 3.45 -22.22
CA SER A 33 2.92 4.41 -21.81
C SER A 33 4.35 4.09 -22.28
N LYS A 34 4.64 2.83 -22.66
CA LYS A 34 6.01 2.33 -22.95
C LYS A 34 7.02 2.77 -21.86
N SER A 35 6.61 2.67 -20.60
CA SER A 35 7.39 3.12 -19.46
C SER A 35 7.81 1.98 -18.54
N LEU A 36 9.07 2.02 -18.12
CA LEU A 36 9.55 1.28 -16.95
C LEU A 36 9.28 2.15 -15.72
N GLY A 37 8.79 1.56 -14.64
CA GLY A 37 8.49 2.22 -13.36
C GLY A 37 9.14 1.50 -12.19
N ILE A 38 9.39 2.25 -11.10
CA ILE A 38 9.76 1.71 -9.79
C ILE A 38 8.89 2.34 -8.72
N ALA A 39 8.60 1.58 -7.67
CA ALA A 39 7.91 2.09 -6.50
C ALA A 39 8.39 1.34 -5.27
N SER A 40 8.73 2.12 -4.24
CA SER A 40 9.03 1.62 -2.90
C SER A 40 7.75 1.49 -2.09
N PHE A 41 7.72 0.57 -1.14
CA PHE A 41 6.57 0.27 -0.28
C PHE A 41 7.01 -0.31 1.06
N TYR A 42 6.10 -0.28 2.03
CA TYR A 42 6.19 -1.08 3.25
C TYR A 42 5.30 -2.31 3.12
N LEU A 43 5.86 -3.49 3.35
CA LEU A 43 5.12 -4.75 3.35
C LEU A 43 4.78 -5.14 4.78
N ARG A 44 3.51 -5.36 5.07
CA ARG A 44 3.09 -5.94 6.36
C ARG A 44 3.39 -7.43 6.40
N GLY A 45 4.13 -7.90 7.41
CA GLY A 45 4.60 -9.28 7.49
C GLY A 45 3.50 -10.34 7.50
N VAL A 46 2.43 -10.11 8.25
CA VAL A 46 1.40 -11.14 8.50
C VAL A 46 0.50 -11.45 7.32
N CYS A 47 0.23 -10.46 6.47
CA CYS A 47 -0.67 -10.62 5.31
C CYS A 47 0.01 -10.30 3.98
N GLN A 48 1.30 -9.94 3.98
CA GLN A 48 2.03 -9.59 2.76
C GLN A 48 1.34 -8.46 1.96
N ASN A 49 0.63 -7.56 2.64
CA ASN A 49 -0.01 -6.41 2.01
C ASN A 49 1.03 -5.33 1.75
N ARG A 50 1.03 -4.80 0.52
CA ARG A 50 1.89 -3.70 0.11
C ARG A 50 1.20 -2.39 0.42
N MET A 51 1.79 -1.60 1.30
CA MET A 51 1.33 -0.24 1.59
C MET A 51 2.26 0.76 0.90
N LEU A 52 1.75 1.42 -0.14
CA LEU A 52 2.47 2.44 -0.93
C LEU A 52 2.49 3.82 -0.24
N TRP A 53 2.36 3.87 1.08
CA TRP A 53 2.25 5.10 1.87
C TRP A 53 3.41 5.23 2.86
N GLY A 54 3.79 6.46 3.23
CA GLY A 54 4.96 6.74 4.09
C GLY A 54 6.29 6.71 3.33
N VAL A 55 6.22 6.68 2.00
CA VAL A 55 7.37 6.73 1.10
C VAL A 55 7.52 8.19 0.68
N GLU A 56 8.24 8.97 1.49
CA GLU A 56 8.74 10.25 1.02
C GLU A 56 9.55 9.96 -0.26
N ASN A 57 9.10 10.50 -1.40
CA ASN A 57 9.61 10.20 -2.75
C ASN A 57 9.10 8.87 -3.37
N PHE A 58 7.78 8.76 -3.55
CA PHE A 58 7.25 7.91 -4.64
C PHE A 58 7.71 8.48 -5.98
N GLU A 59 8.94 8.15 -6.37
CA GLU A 59 9.44 8.46 -7.69
C GLU A 59 8.91 7.38 -8.64
N GLN A 60 7.74 7.65 -9.22
CA GLN A 60 7.37 6.98 -10.46
C GLN A 60 8.34 7.45 -11.56
N ILE A 61 9.53 6.87 -11.57
CA ILE A 61 10.53 7.11 -12.61
C ILE A 61 9.95 6.52 -13.88
N THR A 62 9.46 7.36 -14.79
CA THR A 62 8.85 6.96 -16.06
C THR A 62 9.90 7.11 -17.15
N ILE A 63 10.50 6.00 -17.59
CA ILE A 63 11.51 6.04 -18.67
C ILE A 63 10.91 5.51 -19.96
N ARG A 64 10.93 6.35 -21.01
CA ARG A 64 10.57 5.93 -22.37
C ARG A 64 11.52 4.84 -22.87
N HIS A 65 10.95 3.82 -23.51
CA HIS A 65 11.70 2.72 -24.10
C HIS A 65 12.73 3.21 -25.13
N SER A 66 14.03 2.96 -24.87
CA SER A 66 15.17 3.33 -25.71
C SER A 66 16.34 2.38 -25.47
N LYS A 67 17.33 2.37 -26.37
CA LYS A 67 18.51 1.46 -26.31
C LYS A 67 19.24 1.50 -24.95
N PHE A 68 19.20 2.63 -24.25
CA PHE A 68 19.87 2.84 -22.96
C PHE A 68 18.89 2.98 -21.79
N ALA A 69 17.62 2.60 -21.96
CA ALA A 69 16.58 2.78 -20.95
C ALA A 69 16.91 2.07 -19.62
N ALA A 70 17.47 0.86 -19.66
CA ALA A 70 17.87 0.13 -18.46
C ALA A 70 18.98 0.83 -17.68
N SER A 71 20.02 1.31 -18.36
CA SER A 71 21.12 2.04 -17.72
C SER A 71 20.62 3.35 -17.09
N ARG A 72 19.77 4.12 -17.80
CA ARG A 72 19.16 5.32 -17.23
C ARG A 72 18.25 5.02 -16.04
N PHE A 73 17.51 3.92 -16.09
CA PHE A 73 16.66 3.49 -14.97
C PHE A 73 17.47 3.20 -13.73
N VAL A 74 18.55 2.42 -13.84
CA VAL A 74 19.44 2.14 -12.71
C VAL A 74 20.05 3.43 -12.17
N HIS A 75 20.55 4.31 -13.03
CA HIS A 75 21.10 5.59 -12.60
C HIS A 75 20.10 6.49 -11.86
N GLN A 76 18.83 6.52 -12.31
CA GLN A 76 17.79 7.34 -11.67
C GLN A 76 17.23 6.69 -10.41
N ALA A 77 17.03 5.36 -10.39
CA ALA A 77 16.44 4.65 -9.27
C ALA A 77 17.40 4.45 -8.09
N THR A 78 18.71 4.33 -8.34
CA THR A 78 19.69 4.00 -7.29
C THR A 78 19.70 5.01 -6.14
N PRO A 79 19.74 6.34 -6.37
CA PRO A 79 19.69 7.32 -5.28
C PRO A 79 18.39 7.24 -4.48
N ALA A 80 17.24 7.11 -5.15
CA ALA A 80 15.94 7.01 -4.49
C ALA A 80 15.84 5.77 -3.60
N LEU A 81 16.30 4.61 -4.09
CA LEU A 81 16.32 3.37 -3.31
C LEU A 81 17.28 3.44 -2.13
N ARG A 82 18.47 4.05 -2.29
CA ARG A 82 19.42 4.26 -1.17
C ARG A 82 18.82 5.14 -0.09
N ASN A 83 18.25 6.28 -0.48
CA ASN A 83 17.61 7.21 0.44
C ASN A 83 16.48 6.51 1.19
N PHE A 84 15.63 5.74 0.50
CA PHE A 84 14.55 4.99 1.13
C PHE A 84 15.05 3.92 2.11
N ALA A 85 16.12 3.21 1.77
CA ALA A 85 16.71 2.18 2.64
C ALA A 85 17.23 2.77 3.96
N THR A 86 17.76 3.99 3.94
CA THR A 86 18.31 4.66 5.14
C THR A 86 17.33 5.63 5.81
N ALA A 87 16.16 5.89 5.22
CA ALA A 87 15.20 6.85 5.73
C ALA A 87 14.57 6.40 7.05
N SER A 88 14.36 7.36 7.96
CA SER A 88 13.67 7.12 9.23
C SER A 88 12.23 6.63 8.99
N PRO A 89 11.77 5.57 9.67
CA PRO A 89 10.40 5.09 9.56
C PRO A 89 9.41 5.86 10.46
N ALA A 90 9.85 6.90 11.16
CA ALA A 90 9.03 7.55 12.20
C ALA A 90 7.70 8.12 11.68
N SER A 91 7.71 8.77 10.51
CA SER A 91 6.49 9.30 9.88
C SER A 91 5.54 8.17 9.47
N PHE A 92 6.09 7.08 8.94
CA PHE A 92 5.34 5.87 8.62
C PHE A 92 4.68 5.26 9.87
N VAL A 93 5.44 5.05 10.94
CA VAL A 93 4.92 4.49 12.20
C VAL A 93 3.81 5.38 12.76
N SER A 94 4.03 6.69 12.80
CA SER A 94 3.04 7.66 13.29
C SER A 94 1.73 7.59 12.50
N GLY A 95 1.79 7.54 11.17
CA GLY A 95 0.56 7.46 10.37
C GLY A 95 -0.15 6.11 10.42
N ILE A 96 0.55 5.00 10.64
CA ILE A 96 -0.10 3.71 10.94
C ILE A 96 -0.87 3.80 12.26
N GLN A 97 -0.27 4.40 13.28
CA GLN A 97 -0.96 4.60 14.55
C GLN A 97 -2.16 5.55 14.41
N ALA A 98 -2.02 6.63 13.64
CA ALA A 98 -3.10 7.58 13.39
C ALA A 98 -4.25 6.93 12.60
N SER A 99 -3.96 6.16 11.55
CA SER A 99 -4.97 5.50 10.72
C SER A 99 -5.74 4.42 11.47
N ARG A 100 -5.11 3.73 12.44
CA ARG A 100 -5.79 2.80 13.36
C ARG A 100 -6.77 3.51 14.30
N ARG A 101 -6.41 4.71 14.78
CA ARG A 101 -7.28 5.52 15.66
C ARG A 101 -8.42 6.21 14.90
N ALA A 102 -8.27 6.43 13.60
CA ALA A 102 -9.27 7.09 12.77
C ALA A 102 -10.44 6.15 12.45
N LEU A 103 -11.39 6.03 13.39
CA LEU A 103 -12.63 5.28 13.21
C LEU A 103 -13.57 6.03 12.24
N VAL A 104 -13.99 5.34 11.18
CA VAL A 104 -14.79 5.89 10.08
C VAL A 104 -16.04 5.09 9.77
N ALA A 105 -16.22 3.92 10.38
CA ALA A 105 -17.42 3.12 10.25
C ALA A 105 -17.72 2.34 11.53
N ARG A 106 -19.01 2.23 11.90
CA ARG A 106 -19.46 1.40 13.03
C ARG A 106 -20.54 0.39 12.59
N THR A 107 -21.40 0.81 11.67
CA THR A 107 -22.47 -0.01 11.09
C THR A 107 -22.08 -0.56 9.72
N ASP A 108 -22.82 -1.56 9.24
CA ASP A 108 -22.60 -2.08 7.88
C ASP A 108 -22.91 -1.03 6.81
N ASP A 109 -23.93 -0.19 7.04
CA ASP A 109 -24.26 0.94 6.17
C ASP A 109 -23.13 1.97 6.10
N ASP A 110 -22.43 2.23 7.22
CA ASP A 110 -21.25 3.11 7.23
C ASP A 110 -20.13 2.53 6.37
N ARG A 111 -19.88 1.21 6.48
CA ARG A 111 -18.80 0.52 5.76
C ARG A 111 -19.05 0.55 4.26
N GLU A 112 -20.28 0.26 3.85
CA GLU A 112 -20.68 0.35 2.45
C GLU A 112 -20.56 1.79 1.96
N SER A 113 -21.17 2.75 2.68
CA SER A 113 -21.16 4.16 2.31
C SER A 113 -19.73 4.72 2.19
N PHE A 114 -18.83 4.33 3.09
CA PHE A 114 -17.45 4.79 3.11
C PHE A 114 -16.71 4.43 1.81
N LEU A 115 -16.87 3.19 1.33
CA LEU A 115 -16.24 2.70 0.10
C LEU A 115 -16.97 3.21 -1.15
N ARG A 116 -18.31 3.21 -1.15
CA ARG A 116 -19.11 3.66 -2.30
C ARG A 116 -18.87 5.13 -2.65
N ARG A 117 -18.78 6.02 -1.64
CA ARG A 117 -18.43 7.45 -1.83
C ARG A 117 -17.02 7.67 -2.40
N ARG A 118 -16.18 6.64 -2.40
CA ARG A 118 -14.80 6.67 -2.91
C ARG A 118 -14.65 5.92 -4.23
N GLY A 119 -15.76 5.63 -4.91
CA GLY A 119 -15.77 5.09 -6.26
C GLY A 119 -15.49 3.59 -6.36
N PHE A 120 -15.62 2.85 -5.26
CA PHE A 120 -15.63 1.38 -5.32
C PHE A 120 -16.99 0.88 -5.78
N SER A 121 -17.01 -0.13 -6.66
CA SER A 121 -18.24 -0.80 -7.08
C SER A 121 -18.89 -1.56 -5.90
N LYS A 122 -20.18 -1.93 -6.02
CA LYS A 122 -20.85 -2.74 -4.99
C LYS A 122 -20.14 -4.09 -4.79
N PRO A 123 -19.77 -4.85 -5.84
CA PRO A 123 -19.01 -6.08 -5.68
C PRO A 123 -17.65 -5.88 -5.00
N GLU A 124 -16.91 -4.82 -5.36
CA GLU A 124 -15.63 -4.52 -4.70
C GLU A 124 -15.83 -4.17 -3.22
N THR A 125 -16.88 -3.41 -2.90
CA THR A 125 -17.22 -3.03 -1.53
C THR A 125 -17.45 -4.25 -0.65
N THR A 126 -18.32 -5.16 -1.11
CA THR A 126 -18.59 -6.44 -0.42
C THR A 126 -17.30 -7.24 -0.25
N ARG A 127 -16.52 -7.38 -1.33
CA ARG A 127 -15.28 -8.16 -1.30
C ARG A 127 -14.25 -7.58 -0.34
N ILE A 128 -14.09 -6.25 -0.27
CA ILE A 128 -13.17 -5.58 0.65
C ILE A 128 -13.58 -5.86 2.09
N ILE A 129 -14.86 -5.70 2.43
CA ILE A 129 -15.38 -5.91 3.79
C ILE A 129 -15.19 -7.38 4.21
N GLU A 130 -15.54 -8.33 3.34
CA GLU A 130 -15.35 -9.76 3.57
C GLU A 130 -13.88 -10.12 3.76
N THR A 131 -12.99 -9.53 2.95
CA THR A 131 -11.55 -9.80 3.03
C THR A 131 -10.98 -9.34 4.37
N VAL A 132 -11.38 -8.16 4.86
CA VAL A 132 -10.97 -7.69 6.20
C VAL A 132 -11.51 -8.61 7.29
N LEU A 133 -12.79 -9.02 7.19
CA LEU A 133 -13.36 -9.95 8.17
C LEU A 133 -12.59 -11.27 8.22
N HIS A 134 -12.21 -11.80 7.06
CA HIS A 134 -11.48 -13.06 6.96
C HIS A 134 -10.01 -12.94 7.42
N GLU A 135 -9.29 -11.89 7.01
CA GLU A 135 -7.87 -11.74 7.33
C GLU A 135 -7.60 -11.13 8.71
N GLU A 136 -8.47 -10.24 9.21
CA GLU A 136 -8.28 -9.52 10.47
C GLU A 136 -9.26 -9.98 11.58
N GLY A 137 -10.19 -10.89 11.28
CA GLY A 137 -11.14 -11.47 12.24
C GLY A 137 -12.29 -10.55 12.66
N ARG A 138 -12.39 -9.36 12.08
CA ARG A 138 -13.46 -8.38 12.35
C ARG A 138 -13.76 -7.53 11.14
N LYS A 139 -14.97 -6.96 11.06
CA LYS A 139 -15.32 -6.01 9.99
C LYS A 139 -14.49 -4.70 10.13
N PRO A 140 -14.23 -3.98 9.03
CA PRO A 140 -13.43 -2.76 9.08
C PRO A 140 -14.14 -1.64 9.85
N GLU A 141 -13.39 -0.91 10.66
CA GLU A 141 -13.90 0.23 11.44
C GLU A 141 -13.01 1.47 11.28
N SER A 142 -11.70 1.26 11.22
CA SER A 142 -10.70 2.31 11.07
C SER A 142 -10.24 2.50 9.62
N VAL A 143 -9.64 3.65 9.32
CA VAL A 143 -8.99 3.88 8.03
C VAL A 143 -7.96 2.79 7.72
N PHE A 144 -7.20 2.35 8.72
CA PHE A 144 -6.24 1.26 8.58
C PHE A 144 -6.91 -0.03 8.09
N ASP A 145 -8.05 -0.42 8.66
CA ASP A 145 -8.75 -1.65 8.26
C ASP A 145 -9.20 -1.60 6.80
N PHE A 146 -9.72 -0.45 6.34
CA PHE A 146 -10.09 -0.28 4.94
C PHE A 146 -8.88 -0.33 4.01
N VAL A 147 -7.75 0.25 4.39
CA VAL A 147 -6.49 0.18 3.64
C VAL A 147 -6.01 -1.27 3.53
N GLN A 148 -6.08 -2.04 4.61
CA GLN A 148 -5.77 -3.47 4.61
C GLN A 148 -6.67 -4.24 3.64
N GLY A 149 -7.98 -4.01 3.67
CA GLY A 149 -8.91 -4.67 2.75
C GLY A 149 -8.70 -4.33 1.28
N ILE A 150 -8.43 -3.05 0.97
CA ILE A 150 -8.17 -2.60 -0.40
C ILE A 150 -6.86 -3.20 -0.93
N THR A 151 -5.80 -3.22 -0.11
CA THR A 151 -4.49 -3.76 -0.51
C THR A 151 -4.49 -5.29 -0.61
N ALA A 152 -5.26 -5.98 0.25
CA ALA A 152 -5.51 -7.41 0.12
C ALA A 152 -6.26 -7.74 -1.18
N LEU A 153 -7.29 -6.96 -1.53
CA LEU A 153 -7.97 -7.10 -2.83
C LEU A 153 -6.99 -6.87 -4.00
N ALA A 154 -6.10 -5.89 -3.90
CA ALA A 154 -5.09 -5.60 -4.91
C ALA A 154 -4.15 -6.78 -5.16
N ARG A 155 -3.81 -7.55 -4.12
CA ARG A 155 -2.98 -8.77 -4.19
C ARG A 155 -3.56 -9.84 -5.11
N THR A 156 -4.88 -9.87 -5.29
CA THR A 156 -5.59 -10.83 -6.16
C THR A 156 -5.58 -10.45 -7.64
N LYS A 157 -5.15 -9.23 -8.00
CA LYS A 157 -5.19 -8.75 -9.39
C LYS A 157 -3.94 -9.22 -10.13
N THR A 158 -4.15 -9.89 -11.27
CA THR A 158 -3.08 -10.31 -12.18
C THR A 158 -2.56 -9.14 -13.02
N ASN A 159 -3.44 -8.22 -13.43
CA ASN A 159 -3.05 -7.02 -14.16
C ASN A 159 -2.43 -5.97 -13.23
N GLN A 160 -1.20 -5.58 -13.55
CA GLN A 160 -0.40 -4.67 -12.72
C GLN A 160 -1.05 -3.29 -12.59
N ASP A 161 -1.59 -2.71 -13.66
CA ASP A 161 -2.20 -1.38 -13.61
C ASP A 161 -3.42 -1.34 -12.69
N LYS A 162 -4.27 -2.38 -12.74
CA LYS A 162 -5.41 -2.54 -11.82
C LYS A 162 -4.95 -2.67 -10.36
N ARG A 163 -3.84 -3.36 -10.12
CA ARG A 163 -3.25 -3.47 -8.78
C ARG A 163 -2.78 -2.10 -8.29
N LEU A 164 -2.04 -1.36 -9.13
CA LEU A 164 -1.54 -0.03 -8.82
C LEU A 164 -2.66 0.98 -8.54
N ASP A 165 -3.78 0.91 -9.27
CA ASP A 165 -4.94 1.77 -9.00
C ASP A 165 -5.50 1.53 -7.60
N LEU A 166 -5.69 0.26 -7.20
CA LEU A 166 -6.19 -0.08 -5.87
C LEU A 166 -5.20 0.34 -4.76
N GLU A 167 -3.91 0.04 -4.92
CA GLU A 167 -2.88 0.45 -3.97
C GLU A 167 -2.78 2.00 -3.88
N GLY A 168 -2.97 2.70 -4.98
CA GLY A 168 -3.04 4.17 -5.04
C GLY A 168 -4.28 4.75 -4.35
N ARG A 169 -5.45 4.10 -4.45
CA ARG A 169 -6.65 4.47 -3.68
C ARG A 169 -6.43 4.29 -2.17
N ALA A 170 -5.80 3.19 -1.78
CA ALA A 170 -5.46 2.93 -0.38
C ALA A 170 -4.47 3.98 0.17
N ARG A 171 -3.46 4.34 -0.62
CA ARG A 171 -2.52 5.42 -0.27
C ARG A 171 -3.24 6.75 0.01
N ARG A 172 -4.18 7.16 -0.84
CA ARG A 172 -4.96 8.39 -0.65
C ARG A 172 -5.81 8.40 0.62
N LEU A 173 -6.13 7.23 1.18
CA LEU A 173 -6.80 7.15 2.48
C LEU A 173 -5.83 7.47 3.62
N MET A 174 -4.62 6.94 3.55
CA MET A 174 -3.58 7.18 4.55
C MET A 174 -3.11 8.64 4.55
N GLU A 175 -2.96 9.28 3.38
CA GLU A 175 -2.60 10.71 3.23
C GLU A 175 -3.61 11.69 3.84
N LYS A 176 -4.84 11.24 4.16
CA LYS A 176 -5.85 12.09 4.81
C LYS A 176 -5.81 12.03 6.33
N VAL A 177 -5.00 11.14 6.90
CA VAL A 177 -4.94 10.91 8.35
C VAL A 177 -3.58 11.27 8.95
N GLY A 178 -2.51 11.16 8.17
CA GLY A 178 -1.17 11.65 8.52
C GLY A 178 -0.83 12.93 7.78
#